data_AF-A0A098EVC9-F1
#
_entry.id   AF-A0A098EVC9-F1
#
_cell.length_a   1.000
_cell.length_b   1.000
_cell.length_c   1.000
_cell.angle_alpha   90.00
_cell.angle_beta   90.00
_cell.angle_gamma   90.00
#
_symmetry.space_group_name_H-M   'P 1'
#
loop_
_entity.id
_entity.type
_entity.pdbx_description
1 polymer ?
#
loop_
_entity_poly.entity_id
_entity_poly.type
_entity_poly.pdbx_seq_one_letter_code
_entity_poly.pdbx_strand_id
1 'polypeptide(L)'
;MYIDCGKDQGEITGIPSGFQKLDMLTGGFQESDLVVVGARPIMEKTAFALNIAFNASNQDVIAVFSLEMSKKQLLKRAASCIGRICRIKMRNPNRCFEDEDWNRFNFAMGVLSKLNMRIFDIAGMDISVRQLRKEYGEGRRMLVVVDYLQLIAGAGRYHQNRQAEISEISRSLKQMARESIVVVIALSQLSHGVESRQDKGPILSDLRDRGQIEQDADVIAFLYQEEYYGKGRGKGWRLVLGKSKGYTVG
;
A
#
# COMPACT_ATOMS: atom_id res chain seq x y z
N MET A 1 29.62 10.24 9.69
CA MET A 1 28.86 9.38 10.62
C MET A 1 27.92 10.20 11.51
N TYR A 2 28.39 11.10 12.39
CA TYR A 2 27.49 11.91 13.24
C TYR A 2 26.66 12.98 12.52
N ILE A 3 27.02 13.34 11.29
CA ILE A 3 26.39 14.44 10.53
C ILE A 3 25.04 14.03 9.91
N ASP A 4 24.83 12.74 9.62
CA ASP A 4 23.57 12.29 9.01
C ASP A 4 22.42 12.13 10.03
N CYS A 5 22.70 11.69 11.27
CA CYS A 5 21.70 11.70 12.36
C CYS A 5 21.29 13.11 12.80
N GLY A 6 22.09 14.14 12.49
CA GLY A 6 21.78 15.53 12.81
C GLY A 6 20.84 16.23 11.81
N LYS A 7 20.47 15.55 10.72
CA LYS A 7 19.52 16.06 9.71
C LYS A 7 18.06 15.69 9.99
N ASP A 8 17.82 14.81 10.97
CA ASP A 8 16.49 14.42 11.43
C ASP A 8 15.86 15.61 12.18
N GLN A 9 15.19 16.50 11.42
CA GLN A 9 14.44 17.63 11.97
C GLN A 9 12.95 17.31 11.96
N GLY A 10 12.38 17.03 13.13
CA GLY A 10 10.95 16.74 13.33
C GLY A 10 10.71 15.39 14.01
N GLU A 11 9.48 15.16 14.49
CA GLU A 11 9.09 13.87 15.09
C GLU A 11 9.00 12.72 14.08
N ILE A 12 8.89 13.03 12.77
CA ILE A 12 8.75 12.07 11.67
C ILE A 12 9.85 12.34 10.65
N THR A 13 10.77 11.39 10.47
CA THR A 13 11.94 11.51 9.58
C THR A 13 11.69 10.86 8.21
N GLY A 14 10.87 9.82 8.17
CA GLY A 14 10.48 9.10 6.96
C GLY A 14 9.29 9.71 6.21
N ILE A 15 8.81 8.98 5.21
CA ILE A 15 7.56 9.29 4.51
C ILE A 15 6.38 9.02 5.46
N PRO A 16 5.56 10.03 5.82
CA PRO A 16 4.43 9.82 6.71
C PRO A 16 3.34 8.99 6.03
N SER A 17 2.75 8.08 6.78
CA SER A 17 1.55 7.34 6.35
C SER A 17 0.29 8.21 6.37
N GLY A 18 0.30 9.29 7.16
CA GLY A 18 -0.88 10.13 7.44
C GLY A 18 -1.77 9.57 8.55
N PHE A 19 -1.36 8.46 9.18
CA PHE A 19 -1.98 7.95 10.40
C PHE A 19 -1.04 8.23 11.57
N GLN A 20 -1.35 9.25 12.37
CA GLN A 20 -0.49 9.73 13.47
C GLN A 20 0.05 8.60 14.36
N LYS A 21 -0.79 7.63 14.75
CA LYS A 21 -0.36 6.50 15.58
C LYS A 21 0.65 5.59 14.87
N LEU A 22 0.47 5.36 13.58
CA LEU A 22 1.43 4.57 12.80
C LEU A 22 2.74 5.35 12.65
N ASP A 23 2.65 6.64 12.33
CA ASP A 23 3.82 7.51 12.14
C ASP A 23 4.62 7.70 13.42
N MET A 24 3.98 7.78 14.59
CA MET A 24 4.66 7.78 15.89
C MET A 24 5.39 6.47 16.17
N LEU A 25 4.84 5.33 15.73
CA LEU A 25 5.47 4.03 15.94
C LEU A 25 6.62 3.79 14.96
N THR A 26 6.53 4.30 13.73
CA THR A 26 7.53 4.06 12.68
C THR A 26 8.49 5.22 12.44
N GLY A 27 8.25 6.40 13.01
CA GLY A 27 8.96 7.63 12.60
C GLY A 27 8.72 8.00 11.13
N GLY A 28 7.65 7.47 10.51
CA GLY A 28 7.46 7.46 9.05
C GLY A 28 8.20 6.30 8.37
N PHE A 29 7.84 5.98 7.12
CA PHE A 29 8.52 4.91 6.38
C PHE A 29 9.88 5.39 5.86
N GLN A 30 10.93 4.62 6.12
CA GLN A 30 12.30 5.00 5.82
C GLN A 30 12.70 4.56 4.42
N GLU A 31 13.58 5.32 3.76
CA GLU A 31 14.06 4.94 2.44
C GLU A 31 14.65 3.52 2.43
N SER A 32 14.41 2.78 1.35
CA SER A 32 14.76 1.37 1.23
C SER A 32 13.93 0.40 2.09
N ASP A 33 12.91 0.85 2.82
CA ASP A 33 11.97 -0.03 3.51
C ASP A 33 11.11 -0.81 2.53
N LEU A 34 10.94 -2.10 2.82
CA LEU A 34 9.86 -2.92 2.30
C LEU A 34 8.79 -3.04 3.39
N VAL A 35 7.67 -2.36 3.18
CA VAL A 35 6.48 -2.37 4.03
C VAL A 35 5.47 -3.35 3.43
N VAL A 36 5.08 -4.37 4.18
CA VAL A 36 4.05 -5.31 3.76
C VAL A 36 2.76 -5.04 4.50
N VAL A 37 1.68 -4.76 3.77
CA VAL A 37 0.34 -4.60 4.34
C VAL A 37 -0.49 -5.83 4.00
N GLY A 38 -0.86 -6.61 5.00
CA GLY A 38 -1.71 -7.80 4.87
C GLY A 38 -3.17 -7.51 5.21
N ALA A 39 -4.12 -8.02 4.43
CA ALA A 39 -5.54 -7.98 4.80
C ALA A 39 -6.31 -9.17 4.19
N ARG A 40 -7.48 -9.52 4.73
CA ARG A 40 -8.40 -10.44 4.03
C ARG A 40 -9.04 -9.75 2.83
N PRO A 41 -9.59 -10.51 1.86
CA PRO A 41 -10.42 -9.94 0.81
C PRO A 41 -11.51 -9.02 1.38
N ILE A 42 -11.91 -8.01 0.62
CA ILE A 42 -12.96 -7.04 0.98
C ILE A 42 -12.52 -6.01 2.04
N MET A 43 -11.41 -6.23 2.77
CA MET A 43 -10.90 -5.32 3.81
C MET A 43 -10.24 -4.02 3.30
N GLU A 44 -10.70 -3.49 2.17
CA GLU A 44 -10.32 -2.20 1.58
C GLU A 44 -8.82 -1.89 1.50
N LYS A 45 -7.97 -2.91 1.46
CA LYS A 45 -6.50 -2.79 1.48
C LYS A 45 -5.93 -1.86 0.41
N THR A 46 -6.45 -1.92 -0.82
CA THR A 46 -6.08 -0.98 -1.88
C THR A 46 -6.47 0.46 -1.51
N ALA A 47 -7.64 0.68 -0.89
CA ALA A 47 -8.06 2.03 -0.47
C ALA A 47 -7.19 2.57 0.66
N PHE A 48 -6.81 1.72 1.62
CA PHE A 48 -5.85 2.07 2.66
C PHE A 48 -4.50 2.50 2.07
N ALA A 49 -3.96 1.72 1.14
CA ALA A 49 -2.70 2.06 0.48
C ALA A 49 -2.79 3.34 -0.36
N LEU A 50 -3.91 3.53 -1.05
CA LEU A 50 -4.18 4.77 -1.79
C LEU A 50 -4.27 5.98 -0.85
N ASN A 51 -4.86 5.85 0.35
CA ASN A 51 -4.89 6.94 1.33
C ASN A 51 -3.48 7.31 1.80
N ILE A 52 -2.61 6.33 2.07
CA ILE A 52 -1.20 6.59 2.38
C ILE A 52 -0.53 7.33 1.22
N ALA A 53 -0.69 6.81 -0.01
CA ALA A 53 -0.17 7.44 -1.23
C ALA A 53 -0.65 8.89 -1.40
N PHE A 54 -1.93 9.16 -1.13
CA PHE A 54 -2.49 10.51 -1.22
C PHE A 54 -1.85 11.47 -0.21
N ASN A 55 -1.74 11.05 1.06
CA ASN A 55 -1.12 11.87 2.09
C ASN A 55 0.35 12.18 1.75
N ALA A 56 1.11 11.16 1.33
CA ALA A 56 2.51 11.30 0.97
C ALA A 56 2.73 12.16 -0.30
N SER A 57 1.80 12.12 -1.26
CA SER A 57 1.94 12.83 -2.55
C SER A 57 2.07 14.36 -2.46
N ASN A 58 1.77 14.94 -1.30
CA ASN A 58 1.97 16.37 -1.03
C ASN A 58 3.44 16.78 -1.02
N GLN A 59 4.34 15.90 -0.54
CA GLN A 59 5.76 16.20 -0.36
C GLN A 59 6.66 15.23 -1.12
N ASP A 60 6.20 14.00 -1.32
CA ASP A 60 6.99 12.90 -1.86
C ASP A 60 6.45 12.43 -3.23
N VAL A 61 7.28 11.73 -3.98
CA VAL A 61 6.93 11.19 -5.31
C VAL A 61 6.30 9.82 -5.16
N ILE A 62 5.15 9.59 -5.77
CA ILE A 62 4.39 8.36 -5.60
C ILE A 62 4.25 7.61 -6.92
N ALA A 63 4.56 6.32 -6.91
CA ALA A 63 4.25 5.40 -8.01
C ALA A 63 3.33 4.30 -7.51
N VAL A 64 2.23 4.07 -8.23
CA VAL A 64 1.26 3.01 -7.91
C VAL A 64 1.24 2.01 -9.06
N PHE A 65 1.53 0.76 -8.74
CA PHE A 65 1.47 -0.38 -9.65
C PHE A 65 0.37 -1.32 -9.17
N SER A 66 -0.56 -1.71 -10.05
CA SER A 66 -1.63 -2.65 -9.70
C SER A 66 -1.79 -3.72 -10.75
N LEU A 67 -1.90 -4.97 -10.29
CA LEU A 67 -2.26 -6.12 -11.12
C LEU A 67 -3.75 -6.44 -11.06
N GLU A 68 -4.43 -6.11 -9.97
CA GLU A 68 -5.85 -6.44 -9.82
C GLU A 68 -6.76 -5.46 -10.56
N MET A 69 -6.32 -4.21 -10.69
CA MET A 69 -7.17 -3.10 -11.12
C MET A 69 -6.51 -2.30 -12.24
N SER A 70 -7.27 -2.05 -13.30
CA SER A 70 -6.86 -1.08 -14.31
C SER A 70 -6.69 0.32 -13.72
N LYS A 71 -5.81 1.12 -14.33
CA LYS A 71 -5.63 2.55 -14.01
C LYS A 71 -6.95 3.31 -13.87
N LYS A 72 -7.90 3.06 -14.78
CA LYS A 72 -9.24 3.69 -14.75
C LYS A 72 -10.02 3.34 -13.48
N GLN A 73 -9.95 2.10 -13.01
CA GLN A 73 -10.66 1.69 -11.80
C GLN A 73 -10.00 2.26 -10.53
N LEU A 74 -8.67 2.36 -10.49
CA LEU A 74 -7.96 3.01 -9.38
C LEU A 74 -8.30 4.51 -9.31
N LEU A 75 -8.27 5.21 -10.44
CA LEU A 75 -8.66 6.63 -10.51
C LEU A 75 -10.10 6.85 -10.06
N LYS A 76 -11.04 5.97 -10.45
CA LYS A 76 -12.42 6.04 -9.96
C LYS A 76 -12.51 5.85 -8.44
N ARG A 77 -11.74 4.92 -7.86
CA ARG A 77 -11.69 4.73 -6.40
C ARG A 77 -11.14 5.98 -5.71
N ALA A 78 -10.02 6.49 -6.20
CA ALA A 78 -9.40 7.72 -5.71
C ALA A 78 -10.37 8.91 -5.73
N ALA A 79 -11.02 9.14 -6.88
CA ALA A 79 -11.99 10.21 -7.04
C ALA A 79 -13.22 10.03 -6.13
N SER A 80 -13.66 8.79 -5.90
CA SER A 80 -14.72 8.45 -4.96
C SER A 80 -14.35 8.81 -3.52
N CYS A 81 -13.11 8.53 -3.10
CA CYS A 81 -12.60 8.88 -1.78
C CYS A 81 -12.50 10.41 -1.59
N ILE A 82 -11.89 11.12 -2.56
CA ILE A 82 -11.69 12.58 -2.49
C ILE A 82 -13.01 13.34 -2.60
N GLY A 83 -13.82 13.01 -3.61
CA GLY A 83 -15.08 13.69 -3.87
C GLY A 83 -16.23 13.23 -2.97
N ARG A 84 -16.01 12.24 -2.09
CA ARG A 84 -17.03 11.60 -1.25
C ARG A 84 -18.26 11.15 -2.06
N ILE A 85 -18.02 10.54 -3.20
CA ILE A 85 -19.06 10.07 -4.13
C ILE A 85 -19.34 8.60 -3.84
N CYS A 86 -20.62 8.23 -3.83
CA CYS A 86 -21.03 6.84 -3.62
C CYS A 86 -20.38 5.88 -4.65
N ARG A 87 -19.73 4.83 -4.14
CA ARG A 87 -19.03 3.83 -4.96
C ARG A 87 -19.95 3.09 -5.95
N ILE A 88 -21.24 2.95 -5.62
CA ILE A 88 -22.24 2.34 -6.52
C ILE A 88 -22.44 3.25 -7.74
N LYS A 89 -22.61 4.56 -7.53
CA LYS A 89 -22.76 5.55 -8.61
C LYS A 89 -21.53 5.55 -9.53
N MET A 90 -20.33 5.41 -8.98
CA MET A 90 -19.05 5.34 -9.72
C MET A 90 -18.93 4.17 -10.71
N ARG A 91 -19.74 3.11 -10.56
CA ARG A 91 -19.78 2.01 -11.52
C ARG A 91 -20.30 2.49 -12.87
N ASN A 92 -21.34 3.32 -12.89
CA ASN A 92 -21.90 3.91 -14.10
C ASN A 92 -22.22 5.41 -13.91
N PRO A 93 -21.19 6.28 -13.96
CA PRO A 93 -21.35 7.72 -13.76
C PRO A 93 -22.41 8.32 -14.69
N ASN A 94 -22.37 7.99 -15.98
CA ASN A 94 -23.29 8.56 -16.97
C ASN A 94 -24.77 8.29 -16.67
N ARG A 95 -25.09 7.18 -15.98
CA ARG A 95 -26.46 6.83 -15.63
C ARG A 95 -26.85 7.28 -14.21
N CYS A 96 -25.89 7.31 -13.29
CA CYS A 96 -26.16 7.42 -11.86
C CYS A 96 -25.68 8.73 -11.23
N PHE A 97 -24.91 9.54 -11.95
CA PHE A 97 -24.47 10.85 -11.45
C PHE A 97 -25.55 11.88 -11.69
N GLU A 98 -25.79 12.65 -10.65
CA GLU A 98 -26.48 13.93 -10.72
C GLU A 98 -25.45 15.04 -10.98
N ASP A 99 -25.91 16.26 -11.26
CA ASP A 99 -25.01 17.39 -11.54
C ASP A 99 -24.03 17.65 -10.38
N GLU A 100 -24.47 17.44 -9.14
CA GLU A 100 -23.60 17.56 -7.96
C GLU A 100 -22.50 16.48 -7.94
N ASP A 101 -22.81 15.24 -8.34
CA ASP A 101 -21.82 14.17 -8.42
C ASP A 101 -20.77 14.48 -9.50
N TRP A 102 -21.18 15.06 -10.63
CA TRP A 102 -20.25 15.54 -11.66
C TRP A 102 -19.34 16.65 -11.15
N ASN A 103 -19.89 17.61 -10.40
CA ASN A 103 -19.10 18.69 -9.80
C ASN A 103 -18.06 18.13 -8.81
N ARG A 104 -18.47 17.22 -7.91
CA ARG A 104 -17.56 16.55 -6.96
C ARG A 104 -16.51 15.71 -7.69
N PHE A 105 -16.88 15.05 -8.79
CA PHE A 105 -15.97 14.21 -9.57
C PHE A 105 -14.92 15.07 -10.28
N ASN A 106 -15.34 16.14 -10.94
CA ASN A 106 -14.44 17.08 -11.62
C ASN A 106 -13.48 17.75 -10.63
N PHE A 107 -13.98 18.14 -9.46
CA PHE A 107 -13.14 18.65 -8.37
C PHE A 107 -12.08 17.61 -7.97
N ALA A 108 -12.49 16.37 -7.71
CA ALA A 108 -11.57 15.29 -7.32
C ALA A 108 -10.53 15.00 -8.41
N MET A 109 -10.92 14.98 -9.68
CA MET A 109 -9.99 14.82 -10.81
C MET A 109 -9.01 15.99 -10.92
N GLY A 110 -9.47 17.22 -10.66
CA GLY A 110 -8.61 18.41 -10.59
C GLY A 110 -7.55 18.28 -9.50
N VAL A 111 -7.93 17.80 -8.30
CA VAL A 111 -6.98 17.50 -7.22
C VAL A 111 -5.99 16.43 -7.66
N LEU A 112 -6.48 15.28 -8.17
CA LEU A 112 -5.65 14.16 -8.60
C LEU A 112 -4.62 14.54 -9.67
N SER A 113 -4.98 15.44 -10.59
CA SER A 113 -4.09 15.90 -11.66
C SER A 113 -2.87 16.69 -11.17
N LYS A 114 -2.93 17.25 -9.96
CA LYS A 114 -1.87 18.08 -9.36
C LYS A 114 -0.96 17.30 -8.41
N LEU A 115 -1.30 16.05 -8.10
CA LEU A 115 -0.51 15.25 -7.17
C LEU A 115 0.77 14.75 -7.83
N ASN A 116 1.83 14.60 -7.04
CA ASN A 116 3.07 13.93 -7.46
C ASN A 116 2.89 12.40 -7.52
N MET A 117 1.77 11.92 -8.06
CA MET A 117 1.40 10.51 -8.10
C MET A 117 1.20 10.02 -9.53
N ARG A 118 1.84 8.91 -9.87
CA ARG A 118 1.63 8.23 -11.16
C ARG A 118 1.16 6.80 -10.98
N ILE A 119 0.20 6.40 -11.81
CA ILE A 119 -0.32 5.04 -11.85
C ILE A 119 0.19 4.38 -13.13
N PHE A 120 0.82 3.22 -12.96
CA PHE A 120 1.40 2.40 -14.01
C PHE A 120 0.81 0.99 -13.99
N ASP A 121 0.93 0.31 -15.12
CA ASP A 121 0.81 -1.13 -15.17
C ASP A 121 2.10 -1.77 -14.63
N ILE A 122 2.05 -3.01 -14.14
CA ILE A 122 3.23 -3.61 -13.48
C ILE A 122 4.38 -3.92 -14.44
N ALA A 123 4.08 -4.04 -15.74
CA ALA A 123 5.10 -4.35 -16.75
C ALA A 123 6.15 -3.23 -16.79
N GLY A 124 7.42 -3.60 -16.58
CA GLY A 124 8.50 -2.62 -16.52
C GLY A 124 8.50 -1.73 -15.28
N MET A 125 8.05 -2.25 -14.13
CA MET A 125 8.05 -1.54 -12.85
C MET A 125 9.43 -0.92 -12.52
N ASP A 126 10.50 -1.71 -12.57
CA ASP A 126 11.86 -1.22 -12.28
C ASP A 126 12.28 -0.08 -13.20
N ILE A 127 11.93 -0.17 -14.49
CA ILE A 127 12.23 0.86 -15.48
C ILE A 127 11.47 2.15 -15.13
N SER A 128 10.18 2.02 -14.79
CA SER A 128 9.32 3.14 -14.43
C SER A 128 9.80 3.84 -13.15
N VAL A 129 10.20 3.08 -12.13
CA VAL A 129 10.77 3.61 -10.88
C VAL A 129 12.07 4.34 -11.15
N ARG A 130 12.99 3.74 -11.93
CA ARG A 130 14.26 4.38 -12.31
C ARG A 130 14.05 5.65 -13.14
N GLN A 131 13.06 5.67 -14.04
CA GLN A 131 12.74 6.85 -14.83
C GLN A 131 12.19 7.98 -13.95
N LEU A 132 11.29 7.67 -13.02
CA LEU A 132 10.80 8.62 -12.03
C LEU A 132 11.91 9.17 -11.14
N ARG A 133 12.80 8.31 -10.66
CA ARG A 133 13.97 8.73 -9.87
C ARG A 133 14.84 9.72 -10.64
N LYS A 134 15.08 9.49 -11.93
CA LYS A 134 15.82 10.42 -12.79
C LYS A 134 15.09 11.75 -13.01
N GLU A 135 13.77 11.71 -13.17
CA GLU A 135 12.96 12.89 -13.42
C GLU A 135 12.88 13.83 -12.20
N TYR A 136 12.69 13.27 -11.00
CA TYR A 136 12.52 14.04 -9.77
C TYR A 136 13.83 14.26 -8.98
N GLY A 137 14.90 13.57 -9.37
CA GLY A 137 16.21 13.64 -8.72
C GLY A 137 16.32 12.81 -7.45
N GLU A 138 17.54 12.75 -6.91
CA GLU A 138 17.88 12.00 -5.69
C GLU A 138 17.46 12.73 -4.41
N GLY A 139 17.17 14.04 -4.48
CA GLY A 139 16.80 14.86 -3.31
C GLY A 139 15.33 14.76 -2.89
N ARG A 140 14.48 14.01 -3.62
CA ARG A 140 13.07 13.78 -3.27
C ARG A 140 12.86 12.33 -2.87
N ARG A 141 12.24 12.11 -1.71
CA ARG A 141 11.85 10.76 -1.30
C ARG A 141 10.74 10.25 -2.20
N MET A 142 10.68 8.93 -2.34
CA MET A 142 9.73 8.28 -3.23
C MET A 142 9.12 7.04 -2.58
N LEU A 143 7.80 6.90 -2.75
CA LEU A 143 7.00 5.78 -2.28
C LEU A 143 6.43 5.02 -3.48
N VAL A 144 6.64 3.71 -3.49
CA VAL A 144 6.12 2.79 -4.50
C VAL A 144 5.08 1.89 -3.85
N VAL A 145 3.83 1.99 -4.27
CA VAL A 145 2.75 1.08 -3.86
C VAL A 145 2.59 0.02 -4.93
N VAL A 146 2.62 -1.25 -4.53
CA VAL A 146 2.47 -2.38 -5.43
C VAL A 146 1.32 -3.28 -4.92
N ASP A 147 0.26 -3.41 -5.72
CA ASP A 147 -0.91 -4.26 -5.46
C ASP A 147 -0.81 -5.56 -6.25
N TYR A 148 -0.03 -6.53 -5.74
CA TYR A 148 0.44 -7.65 -6.56
C TYR A 148 0.69 -8.99 -5.86
N LEU A 149 0.83 -9.06 -4.52
CA LEU A 149 1.50 -10.22 -3.89
C LEU A 149 0.83 -11.59 -4.13
N GLN A 150 -0.38 -11.66 -4.71
CA GLN A 150 -1.04 -12.94 -4.98
C GLN A 150 -1.51 -13.17 -6.43
N LEU A 151 -1.41 -12.18 -7.33
CA LEU A 151 -1.93 -12.29 -8.71
C LEU A 151 -0.89 -12.63 -9.78
N ILE A 152 0.38 -12.90 -9.43
CA ILE A 152 1.38 -13.32 -10.42
C ILE A 152 1.15 -14.77 -10.93
N ALA A 153 0.12 -15.48 -10.44
CA ALA A 153 -0.21 -16.84 -10.87
C ALA A 153 -1.54 -16.90 -11.66
N GLY A 154 -1.45 -16.83 -12.99
CA GLY A 154 -2.56 -17.11 -13.91
C GLY A 154 -2.20 -17.81 -15.22
N ALA A 155 -0.91 -18.07 -15.49
CA ALA A 155 -0.48 -18.71 -16.74
C ALA A 155 0.57 -19.80 -16.47
N GLY A 156 0.13 -21.01 -16.10
CA GLY A 156 1.03 -22.18 -16.12
C GLY A 156 0.66 -23.32 -15.16
N ARG A 157 0.77 -24.56 -15.64
CA ARG A 157 0.40 -25.84 -14.99
C ARG A 157 1.32 -26.27 -13.83
N TYR A 158 1.89 -25.35 -13.06
CA TYR A 158 2.88 -25.66 -12.01
C TYR A 158 2.46 -25.10 -10.64
N HIS A 159 1.54 -25.78 -9.95
CA HIS A 159 1.21 -25.46 -8.55
C HIS A 159 2.37 -25.71 -7.55
N GLN A 160 3.48 -26.32 -7.96
CA GLN A 160 4.58 -26.67 -7.07
C GLN A 160 5.57 -25.52 -6.77
N ASN A 161 5.61 -24.45 -7.57
CA ASN A 161 6.63 -23.39 -7.43
C ASN A 161 6.12 -22.04 -6.90
N ARG A 162 4.85 -21.94 -6.51
CA ARG A 162 4.27 -20.66 -6.08
C ARG A 162 4.96 -20.04 -4.87
N GLN A 163 5.45 -20.86 -3.93
CA GLN A 163 6.20 -20.38 -2.77
C GLN A 163 7.54 -19.77 -3.18
N ALA A 164 8.21 -20.39 -4.16
CA ALA A 164 9.46 -19.89 -4.71
C ALA A 164 9.23 -18.58 -5.48
N GLU A 165 8.15 -18.48 -6.26
CA GLU A 165 7.76 -17.25 -6.96
C GLU A 165 7.51 -16.10 -5.97
N ILE A 166 6.68 -16.31 -4.94
CA ILE A 166 6.42 -15.28 -3.91
C ILE A 166 7.71 -14.87 -3.20
N SER A 167 8.59 -15.83 -2.92
CA SER A 167 9.89 -15.56 -2.31
C SER A 167 10.78 -14.72 -3.22
N GLU A 168 10.83 -15.03 -4.52
CA GLU A 168 11.58 -14.28 -5.51
C GLU A 168 11.06 -12.85 -5.64
N ILE A 169 9.74 -12.66 -5.70
CA ILE A 169 9.16 -11.33 -5.83
C ILE A 169 9.41 -10.49 -4.56
N SER A 170 9.30 -11.10 -3.38
CA SER A 170 9.65 -10.43 -2.11
C SER A 170 11.09 -9.92 -2.12
N ARG A 171 12.04 -10.76 -2.54
CA ARG A 171 13.45 -10.37 -2.67
C ARG A 171 13.65 -9.28 -3.70
N SER A 172 13.02 -9.42 -4.87
CA SER A 172 13.09 -8.43 -5.96
C SER A 172 12.58 -7.07 -5.51
N LEU A 173 11.47 -7.01 -4.77
CA LEU A 173 10.98 -5.78 -4.19
C LEU A 173 11.93 -5.16 -3.18
N LYS A 174 12.49 -5.97 -2.27
CA LYS A 174 13.45 -5.46 -1.29
C LYS A 174 14.72 -4.94 -1.98
N GLN A 175 15.15 -5.61 -3.05
CA GLN A 175 16.26 -5.16 -3.88
C GLN A 175 15.92 -3.84 -4.58
N MET A 176 14.74 -3.71 -5.20
CA MET A 176 14.27 -2.47 -5.81
C MET A 176 14.24 -1.32 -4.80
N ALA A 177 13.74 -1.57 -3.59
CA ALA A 177 13.70 -0.59 -2.50
C ALA A 177 15.10 -0.03 -2.21
N ARG A 178 16.10 -0.93 -2.10
CA ARG A 178 17.50 -0.56 -1.81
C ARG A 178 18.20 0.11 -2.98
N GLU A 179 18.10 -0.46 -4.18
CA GLU A 179 18.81 0.07 -5.36
C GLU A 179 18.28 1.42 -5.81
N SER A 180 16.97 1.63 -5.69
CA SER A 180 16.33 2.89 -6.10
C SER A 180 16.14 3.87 -4.95
N ILE A 181 16.53 3.48 -3.73
CA ILE A 181 16.41 4.25 -2.49
C ILE A 181 14.96 4.72 -2.29
N VAL A 182 14.01 3.81 -2.47
CA VAL A 182 12.56 4.08 -2.38
C VAL A 182 11.94 3.32 -1.22
N VAL A 183 10.85 3.85 -0.65
CA VAL A 183 9.94 3.07 0.20
C VAL A 183 9.07 2.21 -0.72
N VAL A 184 8.89 0.94 -0.41
CA VAL A 184 7.98 0.06 -1.15
C VAL A 184 6.89 -0.47 -0.23
N ILE A 185 5.63 -0.14 -0.52
CA ILE A 185 4.46 -0.74 0.12
C ILE A 185 3.94 -1.88 -0.77
N ALA A 186 4.12 -3.11 -0.30
CA ALA A 186 3.64 -4.32 -0.94
C ALA A 186 2.35 -4.81 -0.29
N LEU A 187 1.32 -4.97 -1.09
CA LEU A 187 0.00 -5.36 -0.62
C LEU A 187 -0.17 -6.89 -0.67
N SER A 188 -0.20 -7.56 0.49
CA SER A 188 -0.47 -9.00 0.65
C SER A 188 -1.91 -9.36 1.05
N GLN A 189 -2.46 -10.46 0.51
CA GLN A 189 -3.74 -11.00 1.01
C GLN A 189 -3.47 -12.09 2.06
N LEU A 190 -4.31 -12.18 3.09
CA LEU A 190 -4.16 -13.17 4.14
C LEU A 190 -4.80 -14.51 3.78
N SER A 191 -4.25 -15.59 4.34
CA SER A 191 -4.81 -16.93 4.27
C SER A 191 -6.26 -16.97 4.76
N HIS A 192 -7.05 -17.91 4.24
CA HIS A 192 -8.40 -18.17 4.74
C HIS A 192 -8.39 -18.76 6.16
N GLY A 193 -7.25 -19.29 6.62
CA GLY A 193 -7.09 -19.82 7.98
C GLY A 193 -7.34 -18.80 9.11
N VAL A 194 -7.31 -17.50 8.81
CA VAL A 194 -7.73 -16.45 9.76
C VAL A 194 -9.17 -16.69 10.24
N GLU A 195 -10.06 -17.13 9.34
CA GLU A 195 -11.50 -17.25 9.61
C GLU A 195 -11.87 -18.50 10.43
N SER A 196 -11.01 -19.52 10.44
CA SER A 196 -11.23 -20.75 11.21
C SER A 196 -10.77 -20.65 12.66
N ARG A 197 -9.97 -19.65 13.02
CA ARG A 197 -9.53 -19.42 14.40
C ARG A 197 -10.64 -18.79 15.23
N GLN A 198 -10.69 -19.13 16.53
CA GLN A 198 -11.59 -18.45 17.47
C GLN A 198 -11.25 -16.96 17.51
N ASP A 199 -9.98 -16.61 17.76
CA ASP A 199 -9.50 -15.24 17.57
C ASP A 199 -9.13 -15.02 16.10
N LYS A 200 -9.84 -14.07 15.47
CA LYS A 200 -9.69 -13.74 14.05
C LYS A 200 -8.73 -12.57 13.85
N GLY A 201 -8.03 -12.13 14.89
CA GLY A 201 -6.94 -11.19 14.80
C GLY A 201 -5.83 -11.71 13.87
N PRO A 202 -5.40 -10.94 12.87
CA PRO A 202 -4.38 -11.37 11.93
C PRO A 202 -3.02 -11.49 12.62
N ILE A 203 -2.27 -12.54 12.29
CA ILE A 203 -0.94 -12.84 12.81
C ILE A 203 0.02 -13.12 11.65
N LEU A 204 1.33 -13.13 11.92
CA LEU A 204 2.35 -13.34 10.90
C LEU A 204 2.18 -14.64 10.10
N SER A 205 1.69 -15.72 10.73
CA SER A 205 1.41 -16.99 10.05
C SER A 205 0.25 -16.93 9.06
N ASP A 206 -0.54 -15.85 9.05
CA ASP A 206 -1.60 -15.67 8.07
C ASP A 206 -1.10 -15.11 6.73
N LEU A 207 0.14 -14.59 6.67
CA LEU A 207 0.79 -14.33 5.40
C LEU A 207 1.02 -15.68 4.70
N ARG A 208 0.44 -15.85 3.51
CA ARG A 208 0.76 -17.01 2.68
C ARG A 208 2.27 -17.01 2.45
N ASP A 209 2.88 -18.17 2.65
CA ASP A 209 4.30 -18.38 2.38
C ASP A 209 5.21 -17.39 3.17
N ARG A 210 4.83 -17.15 4.44
CA ARG A 210 5.44 -16.27 5.46
C ARG A 210 6.97 -16.16 5.41
N GLY A 211 7.68 -17.26 5.15
CA GLY A 211 9.12 -17.38 5.36
C GLY A 211 9.94 -16.23 4.77
N GLN A 212 9.91 -16.07 3.45
CA GLN A 212 10.74 -15.05 2.79
C GLN A 212 10.20 -13.63 3.01
N ILE A 213 8.87 -13.45 2.95
CA ILE A 213 8.23 -12.14 3.16
C ILE A 213 8.59 -11.58 4.54
N GLU A 214 8.52 -12.41 5.58
CA GLU A 214 8.86 -12.00 6.93
C GLU A 214 10.33 -11.62 7.04
N GLN A 215 11.25 -12.30 6.35
CA GLN A 215 12.68 -11.98 6.43
C GLN A 215 13.00 -10.65 5.74
N ASP A 216 12.45 -10.45 4.54
CA ASP A 216 12.74 -9.31 3.68
C ASP A 216 12.08 -8.02 4.16
N ALA A 217 10.83 -8.09 4.62
CA ALA A 217 10.08 -6.92 5.05
C ALA A 217 10.69 -6.27 6.30
N ASP A 218 10.68 -4.94 6.33
CA ASP A 218 11.10 -4.14 7.47
C ASP A 218 9.92 -3.85 8.38
N VAL A 219 8.75 -3.55 7.79
CA VAL A 219 7.48 -3.35 8.49
C VAL A 219 6.44 -4.32 7.93
N ILE A 220 5.71 -4.99 8.82
CA ILE A 220 4.54 -5.80 8.46
C ILE A 220 3.35 -5.29 9.26
N ALA A 221 2.32 -4.82 8.57
CA ALA A 221 1.10 -4.34 9.16
C ALA A 221 -0.11 -5.12 8.62
N PHE A 222 -1.13 -5.30 9.45
CA PHE A 222 -2.35 -5.99 9.08
C PHE A 222 -3.57 -5.08 9.22
N LEU A 223 -4.42 -5.04 8.20
CA LEU A 223 -5.74 -4.43 8.29
C LEU A 223 -6.73 -5.45 8.84
N TYR A 224 -7.47 -5.04 9.87
CA TYR A 224 -8.46 -5.84 10.55
C TYR A 224 -9.73 -5.03 10.82
N GLN A 225 -10.90 -5.60 10.57
CA GLN A 225 -12.19 -5.01 10.95
C GLN A 225 -12.98 -6.00 11.80
N GLU A 226 -13.24 -5.60 13.04
CA GLU A 226 -13.97 -6.38 14.03
C GLU A 226 -15.41 -6.72 13.58
N GLU A 227 -16.10 -5.75 12.99
CA GLU A 227 -17.48 -5.87 12.49
C GLU A 227 -17.63 -6.96 11.42
N TYR A 228 -16.65 -7.08 10.52
CA TYR A 228 -16.65 -8.12 9.47
C TYR A 228 -16.74 -9.53 10.05
N TYR A 229 -16.27 -9.71 11.29
CA TYR A 229 -16.21 -10.99 11.97
C TYR A 229 -17.31 -11.23 12.99
N GLY A 230 -18.26 -10.31 13.14
CA GLY A 230 -19.30 -10.36 14.16
C GLY A 230 -18.75 -10.25 15.59
N LYS A 231 -17.51 -9.79 15.74
CA LYS A 231 -16.82 -9.62 17.02
C LYS A 231 -16.55 -8.14 17.23
N GLY A 232 -17.48 -7.36 17.74
CA GLY A 232 -17.17 -5.96 18.05
C GLY A 232 -18.32 -5.11 18.55
N ARG A 233 -18.09 -4.47 19.71
CA ARG A 233 -18.85 -3.33 20.24
C ARG A 233 -18.29 -1.97 19.74
N GLY A 234 -17.27 -1.97 18.87
CA GLY A 234 -16.61 -0.79 18.33
C GLY A 234 -16.70 -0.72 16.80
N LYS A 235 -16.96 0.48 16.26
CA LYS A 235 -17.02 0.74 14.82
C LYS A 235 -15.64 1.16 14.31
N GLY A 236 -15.08 0.45 13.32
CA GLY A 236 -13.92 0.92 12.57
C GLY A 236 -12.86 -0.13 12.20
N TRP A 237 -11.88 0.34 11.43
CA TRP A 237 -10.69 -0.42 11.04
C TRP A 237 -9.61 -0.34 12.11
N ARG A 238 -8.94 -1.45 12.40
CA ARG A 238 -7.74 -1.54 13.22
C ARG A 238 -6.54 -1.91 12.34
N LEU A 239 -5.44 -1.20 12.54
CA LEU A 239 -4.14 -1.58 12.02
C LEU A 239 -3.38 -2.33 13.12
N VAL A 240 -2.86 -3.51 12.80
CA VAL A 240 -2.08 -4.35 13.72
C VAL A 240 -0.65 -4.45 13.19
N LEU A 241 0.35 -4.01 13.95
CA LEU A 241 1.75 -4.19 13.57
C LEU A 241 2.21 -5.61 13.91
N GLY A 242 2.49 -6.41 12.90
CA GLY A 242 3.02 -7.77 13.06
C GLY A 242 4.53 -7.80 13.19
N LYS A 243 5.23 -6.84 12.60
CA LYS A 243 6.69 -6.69 12.66
C LYS A 243 7.09 -5.25 12.41
N SER A 244 8.13 -4.80 13.10
CA SER A 244 8.81 -3.55 12.79
C SER A 244 10.30 -3.66 13.13
N LYS A 245 11.20 -3.64 12.14
CA LYS A 245 12.65 -3.62 12.39
C LYS A 245 13.05 -2.22 12.87
N GLY A 246 13.55 -2.12 14.10
CA GLY A 246 13.99 -0.85 14.69
C GLY A 246 12.91 -0.07 15.44
N TYR A 247 11.69 -0.61 15.58
CA TYR A 247 10.57 0.07 16.25
C TYR A 247 9.83 -0.86 17.22
N THR A 248 9.16 -0.29 18.22
CA THR A 248 8.37 -1.05 19.20
C THR A 248 7.11 -1.64 18.55
N VAL A 249 6.89 -2.94 18.70
CA VAL A 249 5.68 -3.63 18.24
C VAL A 249 4.56 -3.45 19.27
N GLY A 250 3.35 -3.09 18.84
CA GLY A 250 2.18 -2.85 19.71
C GLY A 250 0.85 -2.93 18.97
#